data_AF-A0AAV7V4R3-F1
#
_entry.id   AF-A0AAV7V4R3-F1
#
_cell.length_a   1.000
_cell.length_b   1.000
_cell.length_c   1.000
_cell.angle_alpha   90.00
_cell.angle_beta   90.00
_cell.angle_gamma   90.00
#
_symmetry.space_group_name_H-M   'P 1'
#
loop_
_entity.id
_entity.type
_entity.pdbx_description
1 polymer ?
#
loop_
_entity_poly.entity_id
_entity_poly.type
_entity_poly.pdbx_seq_one_letter_code
_entity_poly.pdbx_strand_id
1 'polypeptide(L)'
;MFHCKADGTMALKQIEINTVCVGFGGMTSKVTEVYKHVLNVLGKSKEASELLPNDPAKRIANGIATAWELYGSEKYGISIVLLM
;
A
#
# COMPACT_ATOMS: atom_id res chain seq x y z
N MET A 1 -3.03 9.34 11.20
CA MET A 1 -3.52 10.72 11.00
C MET A 1 -2.68 11.65 11.87
N PHE A 2 -2.36 12.86 11.41
CA PHE A 2 -1.64 13.82 12.26
C PHE A 2 -2.61 14.52 13.20
N HIS A 3 -2.31 14.49 14.49
CA HIS A 3 -3.02 15.20 15.55
C HIS A 3 -2.28 16.49 15.88
N CYS A 4 -2.92 17.63 15.71
CA CYS A 4 -2.41 18.92 16.16
C CYS A 4 -2.57 19.02 17.69
N LYS A 5 -1.46 19.19 18.41
CA LYS A 5 -1.46 19.39 19.86
C LYS A 5 -1.81 20.84 20.19
N ALA A 6 -2.10 21.11 21.47
CA ALA A 6 -2.41 22.45 21.97
C ALA A 6 -1.26 23.47 21.74
N ASP A 7 -0.01 22.99 21.66
CA ASP A 7 1.16 23.80 21.35
C ASP A 7 1.40 24.02 19.84
N GLY A 8 0.49 23.55 18.97
CA GLY A 8 0.59 23.65 17.52
C GLY A 8 1.47 22.58 16.85
N THR A 9 2.09 21.67 17.60
CA THR A 9 2.91 20.61 17.03
C THR A 9 2.07 19.46 16.48
N MET A 10 2.52 18.86 15.36
CA MET A 10 1.85 17.69 14.77
C MET A 10 2.44 16.40 15.35
N ALA A 11 1.58 15.46 15.75
CA ALA A 11 1.98 14.12 16.15
C ALA A 11 1.26 13.06 15.31
N LEU A 12 1.98 12.04 14.86
CA LEU A 12 1.36 10.91 14.19
C LEU A 12 0.59 10.06 15.22
N LYS A 13 -0.72 9.86 15.00
CA LYS A 13 -1.54 8.93 15.77
C LYS A 13 -2.09 7.83 14.87
N GLN A 14 -1.95 6.59 15.35
CA GLN A 14 -2.59 5.43 14.75
C GLN A 14 -4.10 5.53 14.95
N ILE A 15 -4.86 5.25 13.89
CA ILE A 15 -6.32 5.21 13.94
C ILE A 15 -6.78 3.78 14.21
N GLU A 16 -6.20 2.82 13.50
CA GLU A 16 -6.58 1.40 13.57
C GLU A 16 -5.44 0.47 13.12
N ILE A 17 -5.66 -0.83 13.30
CA ILE A 17 -4.88 -1.93 12.72
C ILE A 17 -5.85 -2.84 11.99
N ASN A 18 -5.66 -3.00 10.68
CA ASN A 18 -6.41 -3.96 9.86
C ASN A 18 -5.53 -5.18 9.58
N THR A 19 -5.98 -6.37 9.99
CA THR A 19 -5.20 -7.63 9.86
C THR A 19 -5.84 -8.67 8.95
N VAL A 20 -7.11 -8.48 8.58
CA VAL A 20 -7.87 -9.39 7.71
C VAL A 20 -8.53 -8.60 6.61
N CYS A 21 -8.51 -9.14 5.38
CA CYS A 21 -9.14 -8.53 4.21
C CYS A 21 -8.75 -7.05 4.01
N VAL A 22 -7.45 -6.74 4.19
CA VAL A 22 -6.94 -5.38 4.01
C VAL A 22 -7.20 -4.93 2.57
N GLY A 23 -7.92 -3.82 2.43
CA GLY A 23 -8.26 -3.25 1.13
C GLY A 23 -7.08 -2.59 0.43
N PHE A 24 -7.34 -2.10 -0.78
CA PHE A 24 -6.50 -1.17 -1.54
C PHE A 24 -5.09 -1.60 -1.97
N GLY A 25 -4.61 -2.81 -1.62
CA GLY A 25 -3.28 -3.28 -2.03
C GLY A 25 -3.03 -3.24 -3.54
N GLY A 26 -4.03 -3.63 -4.35
CA GLY A 26 -3.97 -3.48 -5.81
C GLY A 26 -4.03 -2.02 -6.27
N MET A 27 -5.07 -1.29 -5.83
CA MET A 27 -5.39 0.06 -6.31
C MET A 27 -4.28 1.09 -5.99
N THR A 28 -3.79 1.09 -4.76
CA THR A 28 -2.79 2.08 -4.30
C THR A 28 -1.44 1.93 -4.99
N SER A 29 -1.15 0.75 -5.55
CA SER A 29 0.06 0.51 -6.35
C SER A 29 0.11 1.34 -7.63
N LYS A 30 -1.02 1.94 -8.05
CA LYS A 30 -1.09 2.85 -9.22
C LYS A 30 -1.22 4.32 -8.85
N VAL A 31 -1.63 4.63 -7.62
CA VAL A 31 -1.90 6.01 -7.18
C VAL A 31 -0.67 6.89 -7.29
N THR A 32 0.52 6.39 -6.91
CA THR A 32 1.77 7.16 -7.02
C THR A 32 2.05 7.61 -8.46
N GLU A 33 1.85 6.75 -9.44
CA GLU A 33 2.11 7.08 -10.85
C GLU A 33 1.08 8.08 -11.40
N VAL A 34 -0.18 7.96 -10.99
CA VAL A 34 -1.21 8.95 -11.30
C VAL A 34 -0.84 10.32 -10.73
N TYR A 35 -0.39 10.37 -9.47
CA TYR A 35 0.00 11.63 -8.83
C TYR A 35 1.25 12.24 -9.46
N LYS A 36 2.26 11.42 -9.81
CA LYS A 36 3.42 11.88 -10.58
C LYS A 36 2.99 12.50 -11.90
N HIS A 37 2.09 11.84 -12.63
CA HIS A 37 1.60 12.35 -13.90
C HIS A 37 0.92 13.72 -13.73
N VAL A 38 -0.01 13.85 -12.79
CA VAL A 38 -0.71 15.11 -12.51
C VAL A 38 0.28 16.22 -12.12
N LEU A 39 1.23 15.94 -11.23
CA LEU A 39 2.24 16.92 -10.84
C LEU A 39 3.10 17.37 -12.02
N ASN A 40 3.52 16.45 -12.89
CA ASN A 40 4.27 16.78 -14.09
C ASN A 40 3.48 17.67 -15.06
N VAL A 41 2.19 17.37 -15.27
CA VAL A 41 1.28 18.21 -16.08
C VAL A 41 1.19 19.63 -15.53
N LEU A 42 1.24 19.80 -14.21
CA LEU A 42 1.23 21.10 -13.54
C LEU A 42 2.61 21.79 -13.46
N GLY A 43 3.64 21.24 -14.11
CA GLY A 43 5.01 21.77 -14.06
C GLY A 43 5.74 21.51 -12.72
N LYS A 44 5.17 20.70 -11.83
CA LYS A 44 5.69 20.35 -10.49
C LYS A 44 6.57 19.11 -10.51
N SER A 45 7.56 19.10 -11.40
CA SER A 45 8.41 17.91 -11.62
C SER A 45 9.28 17.58 -10.41
N LYS A 46 9.66 18.59 -9.61
CA LYS A 46 10.43 18.38 -8.38
C LYS A 46 9.59 17.60 -7.36
N GLU A 47 8.36 18.03 -7.10
CA GLU A 47 7.45 17.35 -6.18
C GLU A 47 7.09 15.95 -6.67
N ALA A 48 6.93 15.75 -7.98
CA ALA A 48 6.73 14.42 -8.56
C ALA A 48 7.90 13.47 -8.26
N SER A 49 9.14 13.98 -8.26
CA SER A 49 10.34 13.18 -7.96
C SER A 49 10.48 12.83 -6.47
N GLU A 50 9.83 13.58 -5.58
CA GLU A 50 9.84 13.35 -4.13
C GLU A 50 8.81 12.29 -3.69
N LEU A 51 7.90 11.86 -4.57
CA LEU A 51 6.92 10.82 -4.26
C LEU A 51 7.57 9.45 -4.07
N LEU A 52 7.32 8.84 -2.91
CA LEU A 52 7.85 7.53 -2.56
C LEU A 52 7.27 6.41 -3.44
N PRO A 53 8.05 5.37 -3.76
CA PRO A 53 7.54 4.17 -4.41
C PRO A 53 6.44 3.51 -3.56
N ASN A 54 5.35 3.12 -4.19
CA ASN A 54 4.23 2.43 -3.54
C ASN A 54 3.81 1.22 -4.38
N ASP A 55 4.23 0.03 -3.96
CA ASP A 55 3.87 -1.24 -4.62
C ASP A 55 3.40 -2.31 -3.61
N PRO A 56 2.28 -2.06 -2.91
CA PRO A 56 1.70 -3.03 -1.99
C PRO A 56 1.22 -4.30 -2.69
N ALA A 57 0.81 -4.24 -3.97
CA ALA A 57 0.39 -5.41 -4.73
C ALA A 57 1.52 -6.45 -4.82
N LYS A 58 2.73 -6.02 -5.21
CA LYS A 58 3.91 -6.90 -5.25
C LYS A 58 4.28 -7.41 -3.85
N ARG A 59 4.22 -6.56 -2.83
CA ARG A 59 4.56 -6.96 -1.45
C ARG A 59 3.61 -8.02 -0.91
N ILE A 60 2.30 -7.87 -1.16
CA ILE A 60 1.28 -8.86 -0.78
C ILE A 60 1.50 -10.17 -1.56
N ALA A 61 1.69 -10.09 -2.89
CA ALA A 61 1.95 -11.26 -3.72
C ALA A 61 3.19 -12.03 -3.25
N ASN A 62 4.27 -11.32 -2.92
CA ASN A 62 5.48 -11.93 -2.36
C ASN A 62 5.22 -12.62 -1.02
N GLY A 63 4.48 -11.98 -0.11
CA GLY A 63 4.14 -12.60 1.18
C GLY A 63 3.33 -13.89 1.00
N ILE A 64 2.38 -13.90 0.07
CA ILE A 64 1.58 -15.08 -0.28
C ILE A 64 2.48 -16.17 -0.89
N ALA A 65 3.35 -15.81 -1.85
CA ALA A 65 4.26 -16.74 -2.50
C ALA A 65 5.23 -17.39 -1.51
N THR A 66 5.83 -16.61 -0.60
CA THR A 66 6.70 -17.13 0.45
C THR A 66 5.95 -18.06 1.40
N ALA A 67 4.71 -17.74 1.78
CA ALA A 67 3.89 -18.63 2.61
C ALA A 67 3.59 -19.96 1.90
N TRP A 68 3.37 -19.91 0.59
CA TRP A 68 3.15 -21.10 -0.25
C TRP A 68 4.41 -21.99 -0.35
N GLU A 69 5.57 -21.38 -0.58
CA GLU A 69 6.86 -22.08 -0.60
C GLU A 69 7.12 -22.80 0.74
N LEU A 70 6.81 -22.14 1.85
CA LEU A 70 6.93 -22.73 3.19
C LEU A 70 5.93 -23.87 3.45
N TYR A 71 4.75 -23.84 2.81
CA TYR A 71 3.78 -24.94 2.88
C TYR A 71 4.30 -26.20 2.17
N GLY A 72 5.10 -26.05 1.10
CA GLY A 72 5.92 -27.13 0.53
C GLY A 72 5.16 -28.19 -0.27
N SER A 73 3.97 -27.88 -0.79
CA SER A 73 3.19 -28.83 -1.62
C SER A 73 3.00 -28.32 -3.03
N GLU A 74 3.41 -29.11 -4.02
CA GLU A 74 3.16 -28.82 -5.44
C GLU A 74 1.78 -29.32 -5.93
N LYS A 75 1.06 -30.05 -5.07
CA LYS A 75 -0.19 -30.74 -5.43
C LYS A 75 -1.43 -29.85 -5.30
N TYR A 76 -1.39 -28.88 -4.40
CA TYR A 76 -2.54 -28.05 -4.07
C TYR A 76 -2.40 -26.65 -4.68
N GLY A 77 -3.46 -25.84 -4.58
CA GLY A 77 -3.45 -24.44 -4.98
C GLY A 77 -3.77 -23.51 -3.81
N ILE A 78 -3.65 -22.21 -4.05
CA ILE A 78 -4.00 -21.16 -3.08
C ILE A 78 -5.49 -20.82 -3.25
N SER A 79 -6.26 -20.99 -2.19
CA SER A 79 -7.67 -20.58 -2.15
C SER A 79 -7.80 -19.11 -1.76
N ILE A 80 -8.47 -18.30 -2.59
CA ILE A 80 -8.84 -16.93 -2.27
C ILE A 80 -10.31 -16.91 -1.85
N VAL A 81 -10.57 -16.49 -0.62
CA VAL A 81 -11.94 -16.33 -0.10
C VAL A 81 -12.37 -14.88 -0.32
N LEU A 82 -13.44 -14.70 -1.10
CA LEU A 82 -14.05 -13.40 -1.32
C LEU A 82 -15.12 -13.15 -0.25
N LEU A 83 -14.98 -12.05 0.49
CA LEU A 83 -16.04 -11.56 1.37
C LEU A 83 -16.91 -10.60 0.56
N MET A 84 -18.22 -10.89 0.49
CA MET A 84 -19.23 -10.02 -0.13
C MET A 84 -19.92 -9.17 0.92
#